data_AF-A0A5E5Q8C1-F1
#
_entry.id   AF-A0A5E5Q8C1-F1
#
_cell.length_a   1.000
_cell.length_b   1.000
_cell.length_c   1.000
_cell.angle_alpha   90.00
_cell.angle_beta   90.00
_cell.angle_gamma   90.00
#
_symmetry.space_group_name_H-M   'P 1'
#
loop_
_entity.id
_entity.type
_entity.pdbx_description
1 polymer ?
#
loop_
_entity_poly.entity_id
_entity_poly.type
_entity_poly.pdbx_seq_one_letter_code
_entity_poly.pdbx_strand_id
1 'polypeptide(L)'
;MNVVSENNEVFNASVSVQTIEGYSGLVMESRGGAKGGVNERNTDYLLALEVILLRIFKLNIRTIKVFLVSKNALKIWPSMAQRALEVEGSTDIKLSPNTKELKKLICKAQKDKKKNPNSQGGNPTKKIY
;
A
#
# COMPACT_ATOMS: atom_id res chain seq x y z
N MET A 1 14.87 0.64 -3.13
CA MET A 1 14.82 -0.33 -4.26
C MET A 1 13.51 -0.12 -5.02
N ASN A 2 13.35 -0.70 -6.21
CA ASN A 2 12.09 -0.66 -6.95
C ASN A 2 11.54 -2.08 -7.12
N VAL A 3 10.23 -2.19 -7.35
CA VAL A 3 9.61 -3.49 -7.66
C VAL A 3 9.99 -3.92 -9.07
N VAL A 4 10.43 -5.16 -9.21
CA VAL A 4 10.73 -5.78 -10.51
C VAL A 4 9.60 -6.75 -10.85
N SER A 5 9.11 -6.79 -12.10
CA SER A 5 8.08 -7.75 -12.54
C SER A 5 8.66 -9.16 -12.75
N GLU A 6 7.83 -10.14 -13.13
CA GLU A 6 8.31 -11.48 -13.49
C GLU A 6 9.12 -11.48 -14.80
N ASN A 7 8.97 -10.46 -15.63
CA ASN A 7 9.67 -10.29 -16.90
C ASN A 7 10.92 -9.39 -16.77
N ASN A 8 11.44 -9.21 -15.56
CA ASN A 8 12.58 -8.32 -15.24
C ASN A 8 12.35 -6.82 -15.54
N GLU A 9 11.11 -6.39 -15.74
CA GLU A 9 10.78 -4.97 -15.88
C GLU A 9 10.87 -4.28 -14.52
N VAL A 10 11.63 -3.19 -14.43
CA VAL A 10 11.73 -2.40 -13.19
C VAL A 10 10.63 -1.34 -13.19
N PHE A 11 9.65 -1.50 -12.31
CA PHE A 11 8.57 -0.52 -12.16
C PHE A 11 9.06 0.76 -11.48
N ASN A 12 8.54 1.90 -11.93
CA ASN A 12 8.62 3.16 -11.20
C ASN A 12 7.71 3.07 -9.96
N ALA A 13 8.18 2.38 -8.93
CA ALA A 13 7.53 2.19 -7.65
C ALA A 13 8.57 1.83 -6.59
N SER A 14 8.98 2.82 -5.80
CA SER A 14 9.98 2.63 -4.77
C SER A 14 9.45 1.91 -3.53
N VAL A 15 10.25 0.95 -3.07
CA VAL A 15 10.01 0.18 -1.84
C VAL A 15 11.28 0.12 -1.00
N SER A 16 11.11 -0.28 0.27
CA SER A 16 12.21 -0.55 1.20
C SER A 16 11.76 -1.54 2.26
N VAL A 17 12.67 -2.37 2.75
CA VAL A 17 12.41 -3.18 3.95
C VAL A 17 12.73 -2.33 5.17
N GLN A 18 11.79 -2.23 6.10
CA GLN A 18 11.96 -1.43 7.32
C GLN A 18 11.43 -2.17 8.54
N THR A 19 11.92 -1.79 9.71
CA THR A 19 11.34 -2.16 11.00
C THR A 19 10.59 -0.97 11.58
N ILE A 20 9.29 -1.11 11.82
CA ILE A 20 8.42 -0.07 12.38
C ILE A 20 7.74 -0.65 13.62
N GLU A 21 7.91 0.00 14.78
CA GLU A 21 7.34 -0.45 16.07
C GLU A 21 7.64 -1.93 16.38
N GLY A 22 8.84 -2.41 16.03
CA GLY A 22 9.30 -3.78 16.29
C GLY A 22 8.87 -4.82 15.24
N TYR A 23 8.02 -4.47 14.28
CA TYR A 23 7.64 -5.33 13.17
C TYR A 23 8.53 -5.06 11.97
N SER A 24 8.95 -6.10 11.25
CA SER A 24 9.69 -5.98 9.98
C SER A 24 8.79 -6.28 8.78
N GLY A 25 8.93 -5.49 7.72
CA GLY A 25 8.02 -5.55 6.58
C GLY A 25 8.43 -4.63 5.43
N LEU A 26 7.58 -4.55 4.41
CA LEU A 26 7.87 -3.85 3.16
C LEU A 26 7.14 -2.52 3.11
N VAL A 27 7.87 -1.42 3.17
CA VAL A 27 7.33 -0.09 2.92
C VAL A 27 7.26 0.16 1.42
N MET A 28 6.09 0.54 0.93
CA MET A 28 5.85 1.00 -0.43
C MET A 28 5.57 2.51 -0.44
N GLU A 29 6.37 3.26 -1.20
CA GLU A 29 6.24 4.72 -1.30
C GLU A 29 4.96 5.13 -2.05
N SER A 30 4.38 6.25 -1.65
CA SER A 30 3.16 6.80 -2.26
C SER A 30 3.37 7.22 -3.72
N ARG A 31 2.35 7.06 -4.58
CA ARG A 31 2.28 7.80 -5.86
C ARG A 31 2.10 9.29 -5.57
N GLY A 32 2.82 10.13 -6.30
CA GLY A 32 2.76 11.59 -6.14
C GLY A 32 2.94 12.34 -7.45
N GLY A 33 2.56 13.61 -7.44
CA GLY A 33 2.65 14.50 -8.61
C GLY A 33 1.51 14.34 -9.61
N ALA A 34 1.28 15.41 -10.38
CA ALA A 34 0.40 15.38 -11.55
C ALA A 34 1.11 14.66 -12.70
N LYS A 35 0.34 14.02 -13.59
CA LYS A 35 0.88 13.28 -14.74
C LYS A 35 1.68 14.23 -15.64
N GLY A 36 2.91 13.86 -15.98
CA GLY A 36 3.85 14.68 -16.76
C GLY A 36 4.44 15.88 -16.00
N GLY A 37 4.15 16.01 -14.70
CA GLY A 37 4.67 17.10 -13.87
C GLY A 37 6.06 16.80 -13.31
N VAL A 38 6.80 17.86 -12.94
CA VAL A 38 8.17 17.77 -12.37
C VAL A 38 8.26 16.95 -11.09
N ASN A 39 7.14 16.78 -10.37
CA ASN A 39 7.06 16.02 -9.12
C ASN A 39 6.39 14.65 -9.29
N GLU A 40 6.15 14.20 -10.54
CA GLU A 40 5.60 12.87 -10.82
C GLU A 40 6.53 11.77 -10.30
N ARG A 41 5.99 10.85 -9.50
CA ARG A 41 6.76 9.76 -8.90
C ARG A 41 5.90 8.55 -8.60
N ASN A 42 6.54 7.38 -8.60
CA ASN A 42 5.93 6.09 -8.33
C ASN A 42 4.70 5.83 -9.22
N THR A 43 4.83 6.10 -10.52
CA THR A 43 3.73 6.03 -11.49
C THR A 43 3.13 4.64 -11.61
N ASP A 44 3.94 3.60 -11.36
CA ASP A 44 3.57 2.20 -11.50
C ASP A 44 3.12 1.59 -10.17
N TYR A 45 2.78 2.41 -9.17
CA TYR A 45 2.32 1.97 -7.85
C TYR A 45 1.30 0.84 -7.92
N LEU A 46 0.28 0.96 -8.79
CA LEU A 46 -0.78 -0.04 -8.88
C LEU A 46 -0.30 -1.38 -9.46
N LEU A 47 0.62 -1.34 -10.43
CA LEU A 47 1.23 -2.55 -11.02
C LEU A 47 2.15 -3.23 -10.01
N ALA A 48 2.96 -2.43 -9.32
CA ALA A 48 3.87 -2.89 -8.28
C ALA A 48 3.12 -3.54 -7.11
N LEU A 49 2.02 -2.94 -6.63
CA LEU A 49 1.19 -3.52 -5.57
C LEU A 49 0.59 -4.86 -6.00
N GLU A 50 0.10 -4.97 -7.24
CA GLU A 50 -0.46 -6.22 -7.78
C GLU A 50 0.59 -7.35 -7.81
N VAL A 51 1.81 -7.04 -8.25
CA VAL A 51 2.92 -7.99 -8.29
C VAL A 51 3.36 -8.40 -6.89
N ILE A 52 3.45 -7.47 -5.95
CA ILE A 52 3.78 -7.78 -4.55
C ILE A 52 2.76 -8.76 -3.96
N LEU A 53 1.45 -8.47 -4.10
CA LEU A 53 0.39 -9.34 -3.58
C LEU A 53 0.45 -10.73 -4.21
N LEU A 54 0.69 -10.82 -5.51
CA LEU A 54 0.80 -12.11 -6.22
C LEU A 54 1.97 -12.94 -5.70
N ARG A 55 3.13 -12.30 -5.48
CA ARG A 55 4.32 -12.99 -4.97
C ARG A 55 4.12 -13.49 -3.56
N ILE A 56 3.58 -12.66 -2.68
CA ILE A 56 3.30 -13.07 -1.29
C ILE A 56 2.31 -14.25 -1.29
N PHE A 57 1.28 -14.22 -2.14
CA PHE A 57 0.35 -15.34 -2.31
C PHE A 57 1.05 -16.63 -2.81
N LYS A 58 1.94 -16.53 -3.82
CA LYS A 58 2.74 -17.66 -4.33
C LYS A 58 3.66 -18.26 -3.25
N LEU A 59 4.04 -17.50 -2.24
CA LEU A 59 4.80 -17.97 -1.07
C LEU A 59 3.93 -18.70 -0.02
N ASN A 60 2.67 -19.03 -0.34
CA ASN A 60 1.69 -19.66 0.54
C ASN A 60 1.32 -18.86 1.80
N ILE A 61 1.66 -17.56 1.84
CA ILE A 61 1.16 -16.66 2.88
C ILE A 61 -0.32 -16.38 2.59
N ARG A 62 -1.17 -16.55 3.61
CA ARG A 62 -2.63 -16.47 3.46
C ARG A 62 -3.21 -15.13 3.89
N THR A 63 -2.56 -14.43 4.81
CA THR A 63 -3.03 -13.16 5.35
C THR A 63 -1.88 -12.17 5.46
N ILE A 64 -2.20 -10.90 5.26
CA ILE A 64 -1.29 -9.78 5.50
C ILE A 64 -2.01 -8.71 6.32
N LYS A 65 -1.24 -7.83 6.95
CA LYS A 65 -1.73 -6.57 7.49
C LYS A 65 -1.11 -5.44 6.67
N VAL A 66 -1.86 -4.38 6.43
CA VAL A 66 -1.39 -3.21 5.70
C VAL A 66 -1.63 -1.97 6.53
N PHE A 67 -0.61 -1.14 6.67
CA PHE A 67 -0.65 0.03 7.54
C PHE A 67 -0.34 1.31 6.76
N LEU A 68 -1.02 2.41 7.06
CA LEU A 68 -0.61 3.72 6.54
C LEU A 68 0.64 4.22 7.28
N VAL A 69 1.70 4.56 6.56
CA VAL A 69 2.97 5.05 7.17
C VAL A 69 3.46 6.35 6.54
N SER A 70 2.56 7.12 5.92
CA SER A 70 2.86 8.49 5.51
C SER A 70 3.12 9.41 6.72
N LYS A 71 3.90 10.47 6.54
CA LYS A 71 4.17 11.47 7.60
C LYS A 71 2.91 11.99 8.28
N ASN A 72 1.84 12.21 7.52
CA ASN A 72 0.56 12.65 8.08
C ASN A 72 -0.17 11.53 8.84
N ALA A 73 -0.10 10.29 8.36
CA ALA A 73 -0.68 9.15 9.06
C ALA A 73 -0.05 8.95 10.45
N LEU A 74 1.29 9.06 10.54
CA LEU A 74 2.02 8.97 11.81
C LEU A 74 1.61 10.07 12.82
N LYS A 75 1.24 11.25 12.34
CA LYS A 75 0.76 12.35 13.19
C LYS A 75 -0.68 12.19 13.65
N ILE A 76 -1.55 11.68 12.77
CA ILE A 76 -2.99 11.56 13.04
C ILE A 76 -3.30 10.29 13.86
N TRP A 77 -2.57 9.21 13.59
CA TRP A 77 -2.76 7.89 14.19
C TRP A 77 -1.41 7.43 14.78
N PRO A 78 -1.11 7.78 16.04
CA PRO A 78 0.20 7.53 16.64
C PRO A 78 0.58 6.06 16.74
N SER A 79 -0.38 5.13 16.93
CA SER A 79 -0.08 3.70 17.05
C SER A 79 -0.23 2.95 15.72
N MET A 80 0.55 1.87 15.54
CA MET A 80 0.42 1.00 14.37
C MET A 80 -1.00 0.42 14.22
N ALA A 81 -1.65 0.04 15.33
CA ALA A 81 -3.02 -0.47 15.32
C ALA A 81 -4.02 0.53 14.71
N GLN A 82 -3.92 1.81 15.07
CA GLN A 82 -4.77 2.87 14.50
C GLN A 82 -4.50 3.11 13.01
N ARG A 83 -3.28 2.81 12.53
CA ARG A 83 -2.87 2.97 11.12
C ARG A 83 -3.27 1.79 10.23
N ALA A 84 -3.72 0.67 10.80
CA ALA A 84 -4.15 -0.50 10.06
C ALA A 84 -5.28 -0.16 9.08
N LEU A 85 -5.18 -0.68 7.86
CA LEU A 85 -6.27 -0.68 6.90
C LEU A 85 -7.23 -1.81 7.22
N GLU A 86 -8.51 -1.53 7.07
CA GLU A 86 -9.56 -2.53 7.13
C GLU A 86 -10.07 -2.79 5.72
N VAL A 87 -9.99 -4.05 5.30
CA VAL A 87 -10.56 -4.53 4.04
C VAL A 87 -11.67 -5.51 4.40
N GLU A 88 -12.89 -5.23 3.91
CA GLU A 88 -14.07 -6.05 4.20
C GLU A 88 -14.32 -6.25 5.71
N GLY A 89 -14.03 -5.22 6.52
CA GLY A 89 -14.23 -5.24 7.97
C GLY A 89 -13.14 -5.97 8.76
N SER A 90 -12.03 -6.38 8.13
CA SER A 90 -10.91 -7.07 8.78
C SER A 90 -9.58 -6.35 8.56
N THR A 91 -8.72 -6.34 9.59
CA THR A 91 -7.31 -5.93 9.46
C THR A 91 -6.41 -7.08 9.01
N ASP A 92 -6.85 -8.33 9.18
CA ASP A 92 -6.23 -9.52 8.61
C ASP A 92 -6.77 -9.70 7.18
N ILE A 93 -6.04 -9.14 6.22
CA ILE A 93 -6.43 -9.09 4.81
C ILE A 93 -6.06 -10.42 4.17
N LYS A 94 -7.05 -11.18 3.72
CA LYS A 94 -6.84 -12.47 3.05
C LYS A 94 -6.25 -12.25 1.65
N LEU A 95 -5.15 -12.93 1.37
CA LEU A 95 -4.57 -12.98 0.04
C LEU A 95 -5.35 -13.93 -0.86
N SER A 96 -5.47 -13.56 -2.13
CA SER A 96 -6.17 -14.35 -3.14
C SER A 96 -5.39 -14.31 -4.47
N PRO A 97 -5.58 -15.30 -5.35
CA PRO A 97 -5.00 -15.26 -6.69
C PRO A 97 -5.60 -14.13 -7.55
N ASN A 98 -6.76 -13.59 -7.17
CA ASN A 98 -7.37 -12.43 -7.82
C ASN A 98 -6.80 -11.12 -7.24
N THR A 99 -5.52 -10.89 -7.50
CA THR A 99 -4.77 -9.74 -6.97
C THR A 99 -5.27 -8.40 -7.49
N LYS A 100 -5.89 -8.38 -8.69
CA LYS A 100 -6.53 -7.18 -9.25
C LYS A 100 -7.65 -6.67 -8.35
N GLU A 101 -8.51 -7.56 -7.88
CA GLU A 101 -9.62 -7.19 -7.02
C GLU A 101 -9.12 -6.83 -5.61
N LEU A 102 -8.22 -7.64 -5.06
CA LEU A 102 -7.62 -7.35 -3.76
C LEU A 102 -6.91 -5.98 -3.72
N LYS A 103 -6.18 -5.64 -4.79
CA LYS A 103 -5.56 -4.32 -4.96
C LYS A 103 -6.61 -3.20 -4.89
N LYS A 104 -7.75 -3.33 -5.60
CA LYS A 104 -8.81 -2.31 -5.57
C LYS A 104 -9.35 -2.13 -4.17
N LEU A 105 -9.57 -3.22 -3.43
CA LEU A 105 -10.06 -3.18 -2.05
C LEU A 105 -9.06 -2.48 -1.12
N ILE A 106 -7.76 -2.80 -1.22
CA ILE A 106 -6.71 -2.12 -0.46
C ILE A 106 -6.65 -0.62 -0.82
N CYS A 107 -6.68 -0.27 -2.11
CA CYS A 107 -6.70 1.12 -2.57
C CYS A 107 -7.94 1.88 -2.07
N LYS A 108 -9.10 1.23 -2.02
CA LYS A 108 -10.32 1.77 -1.42
C LYS A 108 -10.14 2.01 0.08
N ALA A 109 -9.63 1.03 0.82
CA ALA A 109 -9.35 1.18 2.26
C ALA A 109 -8.37 2.33 2.53
N GLN A 110 -7.33 2.49 1.68
CA GLN A 110 -6.43 3.64 1.76
C GLN A 110 -7.17 4.96 1.53
N LYS A 111 -8.04 5.04 0.51
CA LYS A 111 -8.85 6.22 0.22
C LYS A 111 -9.73 6.59 1.40
N ASP A 112 -10.43 5.60 1.97
CA ASP A 112 -11.45 5.79 2.99
C ASP A 112 -10.85 6.11 4.37
N LYS A 113 -9.63 5.65 4.66
CA LYS A 113 -8.91 6.00 5.89
C LYS A 113 -8.36 7.44 5.84
N LYS A 114 -9.18 8.39 6.29
CA LYS A 114 -8.93 9.84 6.28
C LYS A 114 -9.01 10.44 7.69
N LYS A 115 -8.39 11.60 7.90
CA LYS A 115 -8.51 12.36 9.16
C LYS A 115 -9.96 12.70 9.48
N ASN A 116 -10.69 13.17 8.48
CA ASN A 116 -12.12 13.45 8.57
C ASN A 116 -12.87 12.40 7.73
N PRO A 117 -13.58 11.44 8.36
CA PRO A 117 -14.35 10.41 7.66
C PRO A 117 -15.41 10.99 6.70
N ASN A 118 -15.97 12.16 7.02
CA ASN A 118 -17.03 12.81 6.25
C ASN A 118 -16.49 13.60 5.04
N SER A 119 -15.17 13.71 4.89
CA SER A 119 -14.58 14.44 3.75
C SER A 119 -14.71 13.65 2.44
N GLN A 120 -15.05 14.36 1.36
CA GLN A 120 -15.08 13.78 0.01
C GLN A 120 -13.66 13.51 -0.53
N GLY A 121 -13.55 12.58 -1.48
CA GLY A 121 -12.29 12.26 -2.15
C GLY A 121 -11.37 11.33 -1.34
N GLY A 122 -10.05 11.54 -1.42
CA GLY A 122 -9.03 10.73 -0.75
C GLY A 122 -8.04 10.10 -1.73
N ASN A 123 -6.78 9.92 -1.29
CA ASN A 123 -5.72 9.32 -2.11
C ASN A 123 -5.71 7.78 -1.92
N PRO A 124 -5.94 6.97 -2.98
CA PRO A 124 -5.89 5.51 -2.92
C PRO A 124 -4.48 4.91 -3.04
N THR A 125 -3.44 5.75 -3.15
CA THR A 125 -2.04 5.37 -3.41
C THR A 125 -1.08 6.03 -2.42
N LYS A 126 -1.43 5.95 -1.14
CA LYS A 126 -0.65 6.45 0.00
C LYS A 126 0.57 5.56 0.24
N LYS A 127 1.48 6.06 1.09
CA LYS A 127 2.62 5.28 1.58
C LYS A 127 2.12 4.23 2.57
N ILE A 128 2.40 2.97 2.29
CA ILE A 128 1.94 1.82 3.07
C ILE A 128 3.10 0.93 3.51
N TYR A 129 2.86 0.12 4.54
CA TYR A 129 3.77 -0.86 5.13
C TYR A 129 3.03 -2.19 5.29
#